data_AF-A0A8J6C4V1-F1
#
_entry.id   AF-A0A8J6C4V1-F1
#
_cell.length_a   1.000
_cell.length_b   1.000
_cell.length_c   1.000
_cell.angle_alpha   90.00
_cell.angle_beta   90.00
_cell.angle_gamma   90.00
#
_symmetry.space_group_name_H-M   'P 1'
#
loop_
_entity.id
_entity.type
_entity.pdbx_description
1 polymer ?
#
loop_
_entity_poly.entity_id
_entity_poly.type
_entity_poly.pdbx_seq_one_letter_code
_entity_poly.pdbx_strand_id
1 'polypeptide(L)'
;MRGSAMSLTAQNPAGAFVTSIGKRLSVSADTAGRAIKAQTLKAEIMMKEGTIKSVKQEFGVAVYASMEKGDQADTARVFGEFKSRIDALNAEIAAKRLEIQELDKPSQ
;
A
#
# COMPACT_ATOMS: atom_id res chain seq x y z
N MET A 1 6.23 -19.06 68.91
CA MET A 1 6.59 -19.01 67.47
C MET A 1 5.38 -19.45 66.66
N ARG A 2 4.62 -18.50 66.09
CA ARG A 2 3.38 -18.76 65.34
C ARG A 2 3.54 -18.25 63.89
N GLY A 3 3.34 -19.16 62.94
CA GLY A 3 2.69 -18.93 61.65
C GLY A 3 3.43 -18.11 60.59
N SER A 4 4.16 -18.79 59.69
CA SER A 4 4.36 -18.32 58.31
C SER A 4 3.00 -18.33 57.60
N ALA A 5 2.44 -17.14 57.37
CA ALA A 5 1.33 -16.97 56.44
C ALA A 5 1.89 -17.00 55.01
N MET A 6 1.82 -18.17 54.38
CA MET A 6 1.86 -18.31 52.92
C MET A 6 0.70 -17.49 52.35
N SER A 7 0.99 -16.32 51.79
CA SER A 7 0.06 -15.55 50.98
C SER A 7 -0.14 -16.30 49.66
N LEU A 8 -1.16 -17.14 49.60
CA LEU A 8 -1.62 -17.80 48.39
C LEU A 8 -2.31 -16.76 47.50
N THR A 9 -1.55 -16.12 46.62
CA THR A 9 -2.11 -15.24 45.59
C THR A 9 -2.92 -16.09 44.62
N ALA A 10 -4.22 -16.17 44.83
CA ALA A 10 -5.15 -16.80 43.91
C ALA A 10 -5.10 -16.04 42.57
N GLN A 11 -4.34 -16.55 41.60
CA GLN A 11 -4.44 -16.12 40.22
C GLN A 11 -5.84 -16.48 39.73
N ASN A 12 -6.71 -15.48 39.54
CA ASN A 12 -8.05 -15.68 39.02
C ASN A 12 -7.96 -16.04 37.52
N PRO A 13 -8.19 -17.31 37.12
CA PRO A 13 -7.98 -17.77 35.74
C PRO A 13 -8.99 -17.12 34.77
N ALA A 14 -10.14 -16.67 35.28
CA ALA A 14 -11.15 -15.97 34.49
C ALA A 14 -10.65 -14.62 33.97
N GLY A 15 -9.88 -13.87 34.78
CA GLY A 15 -9.29 -12.59 34.37
C GLY A 15 -8.22 -12.74 33.28
N ALA A 16 -7.39 -13.79 33.36
CA ALA A 16 -6.40 -14.12 32.35
C ALA A 16 -7.05 -14.60 31.02
N PHE A 17 -8.18 -15.32 31.11
CA PHE A 17 -8.93 -15.80 29.95
C PHE A 17 -9.65 -14.67 29.21
N VAL A 18 -10.36 -13.78 29.91
CA VAL A 18 -11.03 -12.62 29.29
C VAL A 18 -10.00 -11.66 28.66
N THR A 19 -8.87 -11.44 29.34
CA THR A 19 -7.78 -10.60 28.80
C THR A 19 -7.15 -11.20 27.54
N SER A 20 -6.94 -12.52 27.50
CA SER A 20 -6.36 -13.18 26.33
C SER A 20 -7.34 -13.26 25.15
N ILE A 21 -8.65 -13.39 25.39
CA ILE A 21 -9.68 -13.28 24.34
C ILE A 21 -9.74 -11.86 23.78
N GLY A 22 -9.79 -10.84 24.64
CA GLY A 22 -9.83 -9.43 24.22
C GLY A 22 -8.64 -9.05 23.34
N LYS A 23 -7.43 -9.49 23.70
CA LYS A 23 -6.20 -9.26 22.92
C LYS A 23 -6.20 -10.00 21.58
N ARG A 24 -6.78 -11.20 21.51
CA ARG A 24 -6.88 -11.95 20.23
C ARG A 24 -7.88 -11.30 19.27
N LEU A 25 -8.99 -10.80 19.79
CA LEU A 25 -10.00 -10.09 18.99
C LEU A 25 -9.47 -8.77 18.42
N SER A 26 -8.74 -7.98 19.21
CA SER A 26 -8.16 -6.72 18.73
C SER A 26 -7.10 -6.95 17.65
N VAL A 27 -6.20 -7.91 17.85
CA VAL A 27 -5.17 -8.26 16.85
C VAL A 27 -5.78 -8.79 15.56
N SER A 28 -6.87 -9.56 15.64
CA SER A 28 -7.61 -10.04 14.47
C SER A 28 -8.27 -8.89 13.69
N ALA A 29 -8.89 -7.92 14.37
CA ALA A 29 -9.50 -6.75 13.75
C ALA A 29 -8.45 -5.85 13.06
N ASP A 30 -7.32 -5.60 13.72
CA ASP A 30 -6.21 -4.81 13.17
C ASP A 30 -5.59 -5.49 11.93
N THR A 31 -5.50 -6.82 11.96
CA THR A 31 -4.95 -7.60 10.84
C THR A 31 -5.90 -7.59 9.64
N ALA A 32 -7.21 -7.74 9.86
CA ALA A 32 -8.21 -7.62 8.81
C ALA A 32 -8.24 -6.21 8.19
N GLY A 33 -8.16 -5.16 9.01
CA GLY A 33 -8.11 -3.77 8.54
C GLY A 33 -6.89 -3.47 7.67
N ARG A 34 -5.69 -3.93 8.09
CA ARG A 34 -4.46 -3.80 7.30
C ARG A 34 -4.55 -4.56 5.97
N ALA A 35 -5.10 -5.77 5.98
CA ALA A 35 -5.27 -6.58 4.77
C ALA A 35 -6.20 -5.92 3.74
N ILE A 36 -7.34 -5.38 4.19
CA ILE A 36 -8.27 -4.65 3.31
C ILE A 36 -7.58 -3.43 2.70
N LYS A 37 -6.89 -2.63 3.53
CA LYS A 37 -6.18 -1.44 3.05
C LYS A 37 -5.10 -1.80 2.02
N ALA A 38 -4.33 -2.86 2.27
CA ALA A 38 -3.34 -3.34 1.32
C ALA A 38 -3.97 -3.80 0.00
N GLN A 39 -5.14 -4.46 0.02
CA GLN A 39 -5.87 -4.84 -1.20
C GLN A 39 -6.35 -3.62 -1.99
N THR A 40 -6.89 -2.60 -1.31
CA THR A 40 -7.29 -1.34 -1.95
C THR A 40 -6.10 -0.67 -2.64
N LEU A 41 -4.96 -0.55 -1.96
CA LEU A 41 -3.75 0.03 -2.54
C LEU A 41 -3.25 -0.77 -3.76
N LYS A 42 -3.33 -2.12 -3.71
CA LYS A 42 -3.00 -2.98 -4.86
C LYS A 42 -3.93 -2.73 -6.05
N ALA A 43 -5.23 -2.60 -5.82
CA ALA A 43 -6.19 -2.28 -6.89
C ALA A 43 -5.91 -0.90 -7.51
N GLU A 44 -5.59 0.10 -6.68
CA GLU A 44 -5.22 1.43 -7.16
C GLU A 44 -3.93 1.42 -7.99
N ILE A 45 -2.92 0.64 -7.58
CA ILE A 45 -1.70 0.43 -8.38
C ILE A 45 -2.05 -0.15 -9.75
N MET A 46 -2.88 -1.20 -9.81
CA MET A 46 -3.29 -1.83 -11.07
C MET A 46 -4.00 -0.83 -12.01
N MET A 47 -4.89 0.00 -11.46
CA MET A 47 -5.57 1.05 -12.25
C MET A 47 -4.57 2.08 -12.81
N LYS A 48 -3.57 2.48 -12.02
CA LYS A 48 -2.52 3.42 -12.47
C LYS A 48 -1.60 2.78 -13.51
N GLU A 49 -1.23 1.52 -13.36
CA GLU A 49 -0.48 0.77 -14.37
C GLU A 49 -1.27 0.67 -15.68
N GLY A 50 -2.59 0.46 -15.62
CA GLY A 50 -3.48 0.53 -16.79
C GLY A 50 -3.53 1.93 -17.43
N THR A 51 -3.52 2.98 -16.61
CA THR A 51 -3.47 4.37 -17.07
C THR A 51 -2.15 4.65 -17.79
N ILE A 52 -1.01 4.20 -17.27
CA ILE A 52 0.30 4.33 -17.94
C ILE A 52 0.27 3.67 -19.32
N LYS A 53 -0.33 2.49 -19.45
CA LYS A 53 -0.48 1.81 -20.75
C LYS A 53 -1.29 2.67 -21.73
N SER A 54 -2.39 3.24 -21.28
CA SER A 54 -3.25 4.11 -22.09
C SER A 54 -2.51 5.38 -22.53
N VAL A 55 -1.78 6.04 -21.61
CA VAL A 55 -0.96 7.23 -21.90
C VAL A 55 0.13 6.92 -22.95
N LYS A 56 0.74 5.73 -22.91
CA LYS A 56 1.70 5.30 -23.94
C LYS A 56 1.06 5.07 -25.31
N GLN A 57 -0.17 4.56 -25.34
CA GLN A 57 -0.92 4.41 -26.59
C GLN A 57 -1.30 5.77 -27.19
N GLU A 58 -1.81 6.69 -26.35
CA GLU A 58 -2.10 8.08 -26.72
C GLU A 58 -0.86 8.77 -27.29
N PHE A 59 0.30 8.60 -26.64
CA PHE A 59 1.58 9.13 -27.12
C PHE A 59 1.91 8.66 -28.54
N GLY A 60 1.78 7.35 -28.79
CA GLY A 60 2.07 6.77 -30.11
C GLY A 60 1.23 7.39 -31.22
N VAL A 61 -0.06 7.63 -30.96
CA VAL A 61 -0.96 8.31 -31.90
C VAL A 61 -0.56 9.78 -32.09
N ALA A 62 -0.28 10.48 -30.98
CA ALA A 62 0.03 11.90 -31.00
C ALA A 62 1.35 12.24 -31.70
N VAL A 63 2.36 11.38 -31.56
CA VAL A 63 3.72 11.62 -32.08
C VAL A 63 3.89 11.17 -33.53
N TYR A 64 3.01 10.29 -34.03
CA TYR A 64 3.20 9.62 -35.32
C TYR A 64 3.37 10.60 -36.50
N ALA A 65 2.50 11.59 -36.62
CA ALA A 65 2.55 12.56 -37.71
C ALA A 65 3.83 13.41 -37.67
N SER A 66 4.33 13.73 -36.48
CA SER A 66 5.56 14.51 -36.29
C SER A 66 6.80 13.67 -36.60
N MET A 67 6.78 12.38 -36.25
CA MET A 67 7.83 11.43 -36.63
C MET A 67 7.87 11.19 -38.15
N GLU A 68 6.72 11.05 -38.80
CA GLU A 68 6.63 10.89 -40.26
C GLU A 68 7.21 12.09 -41.01
N LYS A 69 6.96 13.30 -40.50
CA LYS A 69 7.49 14.55 -41.06
C LYS A 69 8.97 14.81 -40.71
N GLY A 70 9.57 13.99 -39.85
CA GLY A 70 10.92 14.23 -39.32
C GLY A 70 11.02 15.47 -38.42
N ASP A 71 9.90 15.93 -37.86
CA ASP A 71 9.86 17.09 -36.96
C ASP A 71 10.35 16.66 -35.56
N GLN A 72 11.66 16.77 -35.38
CA GLN A 72 12.32 16.42 -34.11
C GLN A 72 11.91 17.34 -32.96
N ALA A 73 11.63 18.62 -33.25
CA ALA A 73 11.28 19.59 -32.21
C ALA A 73 9.90 19.25 -31.61
N ASP A 74 8.92 18.99 -32.47
CA ASP A 74 7.59 18.61 -32.00
C ASP A 74 7.56 17.21 -31.37
N THR A 75 8.32 16.26 -31.93
CA THR A 75 8.50 14.93 -31.33
C THR A 75 9.05 15.02 -29.90
N ALA A 76 10.07 15.85 -29.68
CA ALA A 76 10.66 16.05 -28.35
C ALA A 76 9.69 16.72 -27.38
N ARG A 77 8.93 17.72 -27.86
CA ARG A 77 7.90 18.40 -27.07
C ARG A 77 6.82 17.41 -26.61
N VAL A 78 6.23 16.67 -27.54
CA VAL A 78 5.19 15.66 -27.26
C VAL A 78 5.75 14.59 -26.31
N PHE A 79 6.96 14.11 -26.54
CA PHE A 79 7.59 13.15 -25.63
C PHE A 79 7.72 13.69 -24.19
N GLY A 80 8.15 14.95 -24.03
CA GLY A 80 8.28 15.58 -22.71
C GLY A 80 6.97 15.64 -21.94
N GLU A 81 5.88 16.02 -22.61
CA GLU A 81 4.53 16.10 -22.01
C GLU A 81 4.05 14.72 -21.49
N PHE A 82 4.17 13.70 -22.33
CA PHE A 82 3.74 12.34 -21.98
C PHE A 82 4.66 11.69 -20.94
N LYS A 83 5.97 11.95 -21.02
CA LYS A 83 6.94 11.50 -20.03
C LYS A 83 6.62 12.06 -18.64
N SER A 84 6.32 13.36 -18.53
CA SER A 84 5.96 13.97 -17.26
C SER A 84 4.73 13.31 -16.62
N ARG A 85 3.69 13.03 -17.41
CA ARG A 85 2.49 12.29 -16.94
C ARG A 85 2.84 10.89 -16.45
N ILE A 86 3.67 10.14 -17.18
CA ILE A 86 4.10 8.79 -16.80
C ILE A 86 4.94 8.82 -15.52
N ASP A 87 5.85 9.79 -15.39
CA ASP A 87 6.71 9.93 -14.22
C ASP A 87 5.88 10.23 -12.95
N ALA A 88 4.87 11.09 -13.05
CA ALA A 88 3.94 11.35 -11.95
C ALA A 88 3.18 10.08 -11.51
N LEU A 89 2.64 9.32 -12.46
CA LEU A 89 1.96 8.05 -12.17
C LEU A 89 2.90 7.03 -11.53
N ASN A 90 4.15 6.96 -11.98
CA ASN A 90 5.16 6.07 -11.38
C ASN A 90 5.51 6.49 -9.94
N ALA A 91 5.62 7.79 -9.65
CA ALA A 91 5.86 8.29 -8.30
C ALA A 91 4.71 7.89 -7.36
N GLU A 92 3.46 8.01 -7.82
CA GLU A 92 2.29 7.59 -7.04
C GLU A 92 2.24 6.07 -6.81
N ILE A 93 2.62 5.27 -7.80
CA ILE A 93 2.73 3.81 -7.66
C ILE A 93 3.82 3.47 -6.63
N ALA A 94 4.97 4.13 -6.68
CA ALA A 94 6.06 3.91 -5.74
C ALA A 94 5.63 4.24 -4.30
N ALA A 95 4.95 5.38 -4.09
CA ALA A 95 4.42 5.76 -2.79
C ALA A 95 3.43 4.71 -2.23
N LYS A 96 2.50 4.22 -3.06
CA LYS A 96 1.53 3.18 -2.66
C LYS A 96 2.19 1.84 -2.35
N ARG A 97 3.24 1.47 -3.11
CA ARG A 97 4.03 0.25 -2.85
C ARG A 97 4.77 0.35 -1.51
N LEU A 98 5.30 1.52 -1.17
CA LEU A 98 5.88 1.76 0.16
C LEU A 98 4.83 1.66 1.26
N GLU A 99 3.64 2.22 1.07
CA GLU A 99 2.57 2.12 2.06
C GLU A 99 2.13 0.67 2.32
N ILE A 100 2.05 -0.16 1.27
CA ILE A 100 1.80 -1.61 1.43
C ILE A 100 2.92 -2.27 2.25
N GLN A 101 4.18 -1.95 1.99
CA GLN A 101 5.31 -2.51 2.74
C GLN A 101 5.26 -2.12 4.22
N GLU A 102 4.83 -0.91 4.56
CA GLU A 102 4.63 -0.50 5.95
C GLU A 102 3.46 -1.23 6.62
N LEU A 103 2.38 -1.53 5.87
CA LEU A 103 1.24 -2.31 6.39
C LEU A 103 1.59 -3.79 6.64
N ASP A 104 2.55 -4.33 5.90
CA ASP A 104 3.00 -5.73 6.03
C ASP A 104 3.99 -5.92 7.19
N LYS A 105 4.55 -4.85 7.78
CA LYS A 105 5.41 -4.96 8.96
C LYS A 105 4.55 -5.31 10.19
N PRO A 106 4.89 -6.37 10.95
CA PRO A 106 4.20 -6.65 12.19
C PRO A 106 4.37 -5.47 13.14
N SER A 107 3.25 -4.95 13.65
CA SER A 107 3.24 -3.97 14.73
C SER A 107 4.04 -4.54 15.90
N GLN A 108 5.24 -3.98 16.15
CA GLN A 108 6.06 -4.32 17.31
C GLN A 108 5.36 -3.96 18.61
#